data_AF-A0A914Q2H9-F1
#
_entry.id   AF-A0A914Q2H9-F1
#
_cell.length_a   1.000
_cell.length_b   1.000
_cell.length_c   1.000
_cell.angle_alpha   90.00
_cell.angle_beta   90.00
_cell.angle_gamma   90.00
#
_symmetry.space_group_name_H-M   'P 1'
#
loop_
_entity.id
_entity.type
_entity.pdbx_description
1 polymer ?
#
loop_
_entity_poly.entity_id
_entity_poly.type
_entity_poly.pdbx_seq_one_letter_code
_entity_poly.pdbx_strand_id
1 'polypeptide(L)'
;MNHLEREFIQKVPVESLPDLIDSESRKYGIKINVTSNKVYFAKIMKDLKQMLENGNREAFEKFAIDKLTHNGKFAYKADFVKLLVDDPKYAYCWAKYINLKKKIPEFIKKVKNLKIYEADAEAFIRRMNGVPLVDLDMAETCKVFNKSYKLITVATPTAMDNFLRTYFIQSKPEILGIDVESIPNNSQVSIIQLATKDWCCIIDVLLLSKHFSNKDWTKIFELIFHPSIIRIGFDFPSDYFLIGNTFSHVSPLMQSENGKGLCLKKLFDSIVKNPKAKNAVLHGRPFPSVSLSNASKAILGFDLDKNMQRSDWAQRPLTNKQKIYAVKDAVVVLLIKEKIENDLKKNLGPTQALIIVQDAFVSMKAEKDASIEKLTKTFGGVSI
;
A
#
# COMPACT_ATOMS: atom_id res chain seq x y z
N MET A 1 19.79 50.09 -16.45
CA MET A 1 20.79 49.65 -15.46
C MET A 1 22.04 50.50 -15.66
N ASN A 2 22.35 51.37 -14.70
CA ASN A 2 23.46 52.31 -14.80
C ASN A 2 24.82 51.62 -14.59
N HIS A 3 25.92 52.33 -14.85
CA HIS A 3 27.27 51.78 -14.76
C HIS A 3 27.60 51.24 -13.36
N LEU A 4 27.14 51.94 -12.31
CA LEU A 4 27.36 51.58 -10.91
C LEU A 4 26.62 50.29 -10.52
N GLU A 5 25.41 50.09 -11.03
CA GLU A 5 24.63 48.85 -10.85
C GLU A 5 25.31 47.64 -11.52
N ARG A 6 26.01 47.84 -12.66
CA ARG A 6 26.76 46.77 -13.33
C ARG A 6 28.02 46.36 -12.57
N GLU A 7 28.76 47.33 -12.04
CA GLU A 7 29.95 47.05 -11.22
C GLU A 7 29.59 46.35 -9.90
N PHE A 8 28.48 46.73 -9.26
CA PHE A 8 28.01 46.09 -8.04
C PHE A 8 27.68 44.60 -8.26
N ILE A 9 26.97 44.27 -9.34
CA ILE A 9 26.60 42.89 -9.68
C ILE A 9 27.82 42.02 -10.00
N GLN A 10 28.90 42.60 -10.53
CA GLN A 10 30.13 41.85 -10.84
C GLN A 10 31.03 41.61 -9.62
N LYS A 11 30.95 42.45 -8.58
CA LYS A 11 31.84 42.38 -7.40
C LYS A 11 31.26 41.59 -6.22
N VAL A 12 29.95 41.39 -6.15
CA VAL A 12 29.31 40.65 -5.05
C VAL A 12 29.14 39.17 -5.43
N PRO A 13 29.79 38.22 -4.72
CA PRO A 13 29.60 36.79 -4.97
C PRO A 13 28.13 36.40 -4.78
N VAL A 14 27.61 35.58 -5.69
CA VAL A 14 26.20 35.12 -5.77
C VAL A 14 25.73 34.37 -4.50
N GLU A 15 26.65 34.05 -3.61
CA GLU A 15 26.45 33.30 -2.36
C GLU A 15 26.33 34.19 -1.11
N SER A 16 26.39 35.52 -1.26
CA SER A 16 26.37 36.45 -0.13
C SER A 16 24.98 36.57 0.51
N LEU A 17 24.93 36.46 1.85
CA LEU A 17 23.70 36.63 2.66
C LEU A 17 23.07 38.02 2.47
N PRO A 18 21.74 38.16 2.63
CA PRO A 18 21.00 39.41 2.40
C PRO A 18 21.56 40.64 3.14
N ASP A 19 22.11 40.44 4.34
CA ASP A 19 22.66 41.52 5.17
C ASP A 19 23.97 42.12 4.60
N LEU A 20 24.75 41.32 3.87
CA LEU A 20 25.98 41.78 3.21
C LEU A 20 25.67 42.66 1.99
N ILE A 21 24.59 42.32 1.28
CA ILE A 21 24.08 43.07 0.11
C ILE A 21 23.52 44.43 0.55
N ASP A 22 22.86 44.50 1.70
CA ASP A 22 22.31 45.74 2.26
C ASP A 22 23.43 46.67 2.81
N SER A 23 24.49 46.10 3.41
CA SER A 23 25.67 46.85 3.85
C SER A 23 26.46 47.48 2.69
N GLU A 24 26.77 46.71 1.65
CA GLU A 24 27.57 47.19 0.51
C GLU A 24 26.78 48.12 -0.41
N SER A 25 25.47 47.92 -0.59
CA SER A 25 24.63 48.81 -1.41
C SER A 25 24.51 50.24 -0.85
N ARG A 26 24.56 50.40 0.48
CA ARG A 26 24.62 51.74 1.14
C ARG A 26 25.93 52.47 0.82
N LYS A 27 27.04 51.75 0.66
CA LYS A 27 28.36 52.29 0.33
C LYS A 27 28.41 52.92 -1.07
N TYR A 28 27.56 52.44 -1.98
CA TYR A 28 27.42 52.94 -3.35
C TYR A 28 26.18 53.82 -3.58
N GLY A 29 25.37 54.09 -2.54
CA GLY A 29 24.18 54.94 -2.64
C GLY A 29 23.04 54.36 -3.49
N ILE A 30 23.03 53.05 -3.75
CA ILE A 30 22.05 52.39 -4.62
C ILE A 30 20.90 51.82 -3.77
N LYS A 31 19.69 52.39 -3.88
CA LYS A 31 18.48 51.77 -3.34
C LYS A 31 18.05 50.60 -4.23
N ILE A 32 18.55 49.40 -3.96
CA ILE A 32 18.13 48.19 -4.69
C ILE A 32 16.77 47.77 -4.16
N ASN A 33 15.70 48.13 -4.89
CA ASN A 33 14.35 47.66 -4.63
C ASN A 33 13.84 46.96 -5.90
N VAL A 34 13.39 45.70 -5.78
CA VAL A 34 12.64 44.90 -6.78
C VAL A 34 13.41 43.94 -7.71
N THR A 35 14.62 44.23 -8.22
CA THR A 35 15.29 43.38 -9.24
C THR A 35 15.93 42.09 -8.70
N SER A 36 16.51 42.12 -7.50
CA SER A 36 17.14 40.95 -6.85
C SER A 36 16.13 39.84 -6.52
N ASN A 37 14.91 40.21 -6.13
CA ASN A 37 13.85 39.25 -5.78
C ASN A 37 13.34 38.43 -6.97
N LYS A 38 13.31 39.00 -8.19
CA LYS A 38 12.87 38.26 -9.39
C LYS A 38 13.88 37.21 -9.84
N VAL A 39 15.17 37.54 -9.80
CA VAL A 39 16.25 36.60 -10.17
C VAL A 39 16.33 35.46 -9.18
N TYR A 40 16.24 35.77 -7.88
CA TYR A 40 16.19 34.77 -6.82
C TYR A 40 14.99 33.82 -6.97
N PHE A 41 13.80 34.37 -7.25
CA PHE A 41 12.59 33.57 -7.50
C PHE A 41 12.73 32.67 -8.73
N ALA A 42 13.26 33.18 -9.85
CA ALA A 42 13.46 32.39 -11.06
C ALA A 42 14.38 31.19 -10.82
N LYS A 43 15.43 31.36 -9.99
CA LYS A 43 16.31 30.27 -9.56
C LYS A 43 15.57 29.23 -8.74
N ILE A 44 14.80 29.64 -7.72
CA ILE A 44 13.99 28.71 -6.91
C ILE A 44 13.03 27.89 -7.78
N MET A 45 12.34 28.54 -8.73
CA MET A 45 11.40 27.85 -9.62
C MET A 45 12.09 26.86 -10.56
N LYS A 46 13.30 27.17 -11.02
CA LYS A 46 14.13 26.26 -11.81
C LYS A 46 14.55 25.04 -11.00
N ASP A 47 15.02 25.24 -9.77
CA ASP A 47 15.47 24.16 -8.88
C ASP A 47 14.29 23.23 -8.53
N LEU A 48 13.12 23.80 -8.20
CA LEU A 48 11.89 23.06 -7.95
C LEU A 48 11.46 22.23 -9.17
N LYS A 49 11.55 22.80 -10.38
CA LYS A 49 11.21 22.08 -11.62
C LYS A 49 12.15 20.89 -11.86
N GLN A 50 13.45 21.09 -11.68
CA GLN A 50 14.44 20.02 -11.82
C GLN A 50 14.21 18.89 -10.81
N MET A 51 13.83 19.22 -9.56
CA MET A 51 13.49 18.21 -8.55
C MET A 51 12.26 17.39 -8.95
N LEU A 52 11.24 18.01 -9.55
CA LEU A 52 10.06 17.31 -10.08
C LEU A 52 10.44 16.39 -11.25
N GLU A 53 11.24 16.88 -12.20
CA GLU A 53 11.72 16.12 -13.36
C GLU A 53 12.55 14.88 -12.92
N ASN A 54 13.34 15.04 -11.86
CA ASN A 54 14.13 13.95 -11.28
C ASN A 54 13.32 13.00 -10.37
N GLY A 55 12.02 13.25 -10.17
CA GLY A 55 11.13 12.42 -9.34
C GLY A 55 11.41 12.47 -7.84
N ASN A 56 12.26 13.40 -7.36
CA ASN A 56 12.63 13.49 -5.95
C ASN A 56 11.61 14.35 -5.17
N ARG A 57 10.46 13.73 -4.88
CA ARG A 57 9.31 14.41 -4.25
C ARG A 57 9.59 14.87 -2.83
N GLU A 58 10.38 14.13 -2.05
CA GLU A 58 10.70 14.49 -0.67
C GLU A 58 11.63 15.70 -0.60
N ALA A 59 12.69 15.73 -1.42
CA ALA A 59 13.57 16.89 -1.53
C ALA A 59 12.81 18.12 -2.03
N PHE A 60 11.92 17.93 -3.03
CA PHE A 60 11.02 18.99 -3.50
C PHE A 60 10.17 19.55 -2.36
N GLU A 61 9.48 18.71 -1.59
CA GLU A 61 8.58 19.14 -0.52
C GLU A 61 9.33 19.89 0.58
N LYS A 62 10.48 19.36 1.02
CA LYS A 62 11.33 20.00 2.02
C LYS A 62 11.84 21.36 1.55
N PHE A 63 12.34 21.43 0.32
CA PHE A 63 12.83 22.68 -0.27
C PHE A 63 11.71 23.70 -0.46
N ALA A 64 10.54 23.26 -0.93
CA ALA A 64 9.37 24.11 -1.08
C ALA A 64 8.92 24.67 0.27
N ILE A 65 8.82 23.85 1.33
CA ILE A 65 8.47 24.31 2.68
C ILE A 65 9.48 25.36 3.16
N ASP A 66 10.78 25.05 3.12
CA ASP A 66 11.86 25.94 3.55
C ASP A 66 11.73 27.33 2.92
N LYS A 67 11.53 27.38 1.59
CA LYS A 67 11.36 28.64 0.87
C LYS A 67 10.02 29.32 1.16
N LEU A 68 8.95 28.56 1.41
CA LEU A 68 7.63 29.12 1.75
C LEU A 68 7.56 29.68 3.17
N THR A 69 8.30 29.12 4.12
CA THR A 69 8.28 29.52 5.54
C THR A 69 9.28 30.63 5.85
N HIS A 70 10.50 30.59 5.29
CA HIS A 70 11.54 31.58 5.64
C HIS A 70 11.30 32.98 5.09
N ASN A 71 10.57 33.14 3.98
CA ASN A 71 10.43 34.44 3.33
C ASN A 71 9.10 35.15 3.54
N GLY A 72 8.13 34.56 4.26
CA GLY A 72 6.87 35.18 4.73
C GLY A 72 5.94 35.81 3.68
N LYS A 73 6.38 36.01 2.44
CA LYS A 73 5.70 36.72 1.36
C LYS A 73 6.20 36.18 0.03
N PHE A 74 5.78 34.97 -0.34
CA PHE A 74 5.77 34.64 -1.77
C PHE A 74 4.66 35.48 -2.42
N ALA A 75 5.04 36.58 -3.06
CA ALA A 75 4.16 37.29 -3.99
C ALA A 75 3.68 36.40 -5.16
N TYR A 76 4.26 35.19 -5.29
CA TYR A 76 4.10 34.28 -6.41
C TYR A 76 3.61 32.87 -6.01
N LYS A 77 2.87 32.73 -4.90
CA LYS A 77 2.25 31.44 -4.49
C LYS A 77 1.46 30.78 -5.63
N ALA A 78 0.82 31.58 -6.49
CA ALA A 78 0.10 31.09 -7.66
C ALA A 78 1.02 30.48 -8.73
N ASP A 79 2.21 31.04 -8.94
CA ASP A 79 3.17 30.54 -9.94
C ASP A 79 3.85 29.25 -9.47
N PHE A 80 4.14 29.13 -8.17
CA PHE A 80 4.54 27.84 -7.58
C PHE A 80 3.51 26.74 -7.87
N VAL A 81 2.23 27.02 -7.61
CA VAL A 81 1.16 26.05 -7.87
C VAL A 81 1.03 25.73 -9.36
N LYS A 82 1.30 26.68 -10.27
CA LYS A 82 1.32 26.41 -11.73
C LYS A 82 2.41 25.44 -12.16
N LEU A 83 3.53 25.32 -11.44
CA LEU A 83 4.54 24.27 -11.74
C LEU A 83 3.96 22.87 -11.57
N LEU A 84 2.89 22.73 -10.79
CA LEU A 84 2.27 21.45 -10.48
C LEU A 84 1.09 21.13 -11.40
N VAL A 85 0.94 21.84 -12.53
CA VAL A 85 -0.22 21.72 -13.43
C VAL A 85 -0.44 20.30 -13.96
N ASP A 86 0.64 19.53 -14.09
CA ASP A 86 0.60 18.14 -14.57
C ASP A 86 0.06 17.15 -13.52
N ASP A 87 -0.04 17.55 -12.25
CA ASP A 87 -0.69 16.80 -11.17
C ASP A 87 -1.75 17.69 -10.48
N PRO A 88 -2.97 17.78 -11.04
CA PRO A 88 -4.02 18.66 -10.53
C PRO A 88 -4.41 18.38 -9.07
N LYS A 89 -4.32 17.12 -8.62
CA LYS A 89 -4.58 16.74 -7.23
C LYS A 89 -3.51 17.36 -6.33
N TYR A 90 -2.24 17.15 -6.66
CA TYR A 90 -1.13 17.66 -5.88
C TYR A 90 -1.04 19.19 -5.88
N ALA A 91 -1.33 19.82 -7.02
CA ALA A 91 -1.47 21.27 -7.13
C ALA A 91 -2.55 21.81 -6.19
N TYR A 92 -3.69 21.11 -6.10
CA TYR A 92 -4.78 21.46 -5.19
C TYR A 92 -4.37 21.35 -3.71
N CYS A 93 -3.73 20.24 -3.33
CA CYS A 93 -3.23 20.04 -1.95
C CYS A 93 -2.27 21.16 -1.54
N TRP A 94 -1.32 21.52 -2.40
CA TRP A 94 -0.40 22.63 -2.17
C TRP A 94 -1.10 23.98 -2.10
N ALA A 95 -2.06 24.25 -2.99
CA ALA A 95 -2.84 25.49 -2.98
C ALA A 95 -3.61 25.69 -1.67
N LYS A 96 -4.15 24.60 -1.10
CA LYS A 96 -4.82 24.61 0.20
C LYS A 96 -3.81 24.81 1.35
N TYR A 97 -2.70 24.08 1.34
CA TYR A 97 -1.65 24.20 2.36
C TYR A 97 -1.08 25.62 2.48
N ILE A 98 -0.77 26.27 1.37
CA ILE A 98 -0.25 27.65 1.37
C ILE A 98 -1.34 28.72 1.57
N ASN A 99 -2.58 28.29 1.85
CA ASN A 99 -3.76 29.11 2.13
C ASN A 99 -4.08 30.09 0.99
N LEU A 100 -4.13 29.60 -0.25
CA LEU A 100 -4.37 30.41 -1.45
C LEU A 100 -5.87 30.78 -1.63
N LYS A 101 -6.50 31.36 -0.59
CA LYS A 101 -7.97 31.58 -0.51
C LYS A 101 -8.57 32.46 -1.61
N LYS A 102 -7.83 33.41 -2.18
CA LYS A 102 -8.35 34.40 -3.15
C LYS A 102 -7.72 34.35 -4.56
N LYS A 103 -6.76 33.46 -4.81
CA LYS A 103 -6.01 33.38 -6.08
C LYS A 103 -5.71 31.94 -6.51
N ILE A 104 -6.64 31.01 -6.31
CA ILE A 104 -6.51 29.67 -6.90
C ILE A 104 -6.38 29.84 -8.42
N PRO A 105 -5.29 29.36 -9.06
CA PRO A 105 -5.10 29.48 -10.50
C PRO A 105 -6.29 28.90 -11.28
N GLU A 106 -6.63 29.50 -12.42
CA GLU A 106 -7.78 29.07 -13.22
C GLU A 106 -7.72 27.60 -13.64
N PHE A 107 -6.52 27.06 -13.88
CA PHE A 107 -6.37 25.66 -14.27
C PHE A 107 -6.88 24.70 -13.18
N ILE A 108 -6.71 25.05 -11.89
CA ILE A 108 -7.27 24.30 -10.77
C ILE A 108 -8.79 24.45 -10.75
N LYS A 109 -9.33 25.65 -10.97
CA LYS A 109 -10.79 25.88 -11.03
C LYS A 109 -11.49 25.09 -12.14
N LYS A 110 -10.78 24.83 -13.25
CA LYS A 110 -11.29 24.03 -14.39
C LYS A 110 -11.32 22.53 -14.11
N VAL A 111 -10.70 22.06 -13.02
CA VAL A 111 -10.84 20.67 -12.59
C VAL A 111 -12.29 20.45 -12.16
N LYS A 112 -13.03 19.64 -12.95
CA LYS A 112 -14.48 19.45 -12.82
C LYS A 112 -14.96 19.09 -11.41
N ASN A 113 -14.09 18.53 -10.56
CA ASN A 113 -14.46 17.99 -9.25
C ASN A 113 -13.46 18.34 -8.14
N LEU A 114 -13.14 19.61 -7.87
CA LEU A 114 -12.21 19.96 -6.77
C LEU A 114 -12.57 19.34 -5.40
N LYS A 115 -13.86 19.12 -5.14
CA LYS A 115 -14.34 18.44 -3.92
C LYS A 115 -13.78 17.03 -3.74
N ILE A 116 -13.42 16.31 -4.81
CA ILE A 116 -12.87 14.95 -4.69
C ILE A 116 -11.46 14.95 -4.07
N TYR A 117 -10.77 16.08 -4.07
CA TYR A 117 -9.42 16.22 -3.51
C TYR A 117 -9.41 16.89 -2.13
N GLU A 118 -10.57 17.16 -1.53
CA GLU A 118 -10.62 17.83 -0.22
C GLU A 118 -9.97 16.98 0.88
N ALA A 119 -10.25 15.68 0.89
CA ALA A 119 -9.63 14.73 1.82
C ALA A 119 -8.12 14.59 1.59
N ASP A 120 -7.67 14.54 0.33
CA ASP A 120 -6.23 14.53 0.00
C ASP A 120 -5.55 15.82 0.48
N ALA A 121 -6.21 16.97 0.34
CA ALA A 121 -5.68 18.25 0.76
C ALA A 121 -5.57 18.35 2.30
N GLU A 122 -6.59 17.91 3.03
CA GLU A 122 -6.56 17.87 4.50
C GLU A 122 -5.44 16.97 5.01
N ALA A 123 -5.30 15.77 4.44
CA ALA A 123 -4.23 14.84 4.77
C ALA A 123 -2.85 15.41 4.47
N PHE A 124 -2.70 16.05 3.30
CA PHE A 124 -1.47 16.72 2.91
C PHE A 124 -1.11 17.85 3.89
N ILE A 125 -2.06 18.70 4.26
CA ILE A 125 -1.84 19.83 5.19
C ILE A 125 -1.37 19.32 6.55
N ARG A 126 -2.02 18.28 7.09
CA ARG A 126 -1.63 17.67 8.37
C ARG A 126 -0.17 17.20 8.31
N ARG A 127 0.15 16.37 7.33
CA ARG A 127 1.52 15.86 7.10
C ARG A 127 2.56 16.97 7.04
N MET A 128 2.27 18.03 6.27
CA MET A 128 3.22 19.13 6.03
C MET A 128 3.42 20.02 7.26
N ASN A 129 2.42 20.14 8.13
CA ASN A 129 2.53 20.87 9.39
C ASN A 129 3.27 20.09 10.49
N GLY A 130 3.83 18.92 10.17
CA GLY A 130 4.43 18.04 11.18
C GLY A 130 3.41 17.55 12.21
N VAL A 131 2.12 17.80 12.00
CA VAL A 131 1.05 17.08 12.68
C VAL A 131 1.17 15.68 12.10
N PRO A 132 1.60 14.68 12.88
CA PRO A 132 1.55 13.31 12.39
C PRO A 132 0.12 13.06 11.93
N LEU A 133 -0.12 12.11 11.03
CA LEU A 133 -1.49 11.67 10.76
C LEU A 133 -2.06 10.90 11.98
N VAL A 134 -1.91 11.43 13.18
CA VAL A 134 -2.84 11.33 14.31
C VAL A 134 -4.07 12.13 13.89
N ASP A 135 -4.96 11.53 13.10
CA ASP A 135 -6.08 10.75 13.62
C ASP A 135 -6.35 9.43 12.86
N LEU A 136 -5.34 8.77 12.27
CA LEU A 136 -5.54 7.47 11.59
C LEU A 136 -4.76 6.31 12.18
N ASP A 137 -4.11 6.52 13.33
CA ASP A 137 -3.59 5.43 14.17
C ASP A 137 -4.69 4.91 15.11
N MET A 138 -5.87 4.61 14.56
CA MET A 138 -6.79 3.65 15.21
C MET A 138 -6.35 2.24 14.85
N ALA A 139 -5.06 1.93 15.03
CA ALA A 139 -4.63 0.56 15.10
C ALA A 139 -5.31 -0.04 16.33
N GLU A 140 -6.50 -0.59 16.12
CA GLU A 140 -7.21 -1.34 17.14
C GLU A 140 -6.30 -2.51 17.55
N THR A 141 -6.40 -2.97 18.78
CA THR A 141 -5.77 -4.24 19.13
C THR A 141 -6.80 -5.33 18.92
N CYS A 142 -6.46 -6.34 18.12
CA CYS A 142 -7.24 -7.57 18.04
C CYS A 142 -6.46 -8.73 18.66
N LYS A 143 -7.18 -9.67 19.27
CA LYS A 143 -6.58 -10.88 19.83
C LYS A 143 -6.90 -12.04 18.89
N VAL A 144 -5.87 -12.66 18.34
CA VAL A 144 -5.99 -13.91 17.59
C VAL A 144 -5.35 -15.00 18.42
N PHE A 145 -6.18 -15.93 18.89
CA PHE A 145 -5.82 -16.94 19.89
C PHE A 145 -5.17 -16.31 21.13
N ASN A 146 -3.89 -16.57 21.37
CA ASN A 146 -3.15 -16.09 22.53
C ASN A 146 -2.30 -14.85 22.25
N LYS A 147 -2.30 -14.33 21.02
CA LYS A 147 -1.45 -13.20 20.62
C LYS A 147 -2.30 -11.98 20.24
N SER A 148 -1.85 -10.82 20.67
CA SER A 148 -2.41 -9.53 20.28
C SER A 148 -1.71 -9.00 19.03
N TYR A 149 -2.48 -8.45 18.10
CA TYR A 149 -2.02 -7.87 16.86
C TYR A 149 -2.53 -6.43 16.76
N LYS A 150 -1.73 -5.57 16.12
CA LYS A 150 -2.21 -4.28 15.64
C LYS A 150 -3.12 -4.53 14.43
N LEU A 151 -4.37 -4.10 14.53
CA LEU A 151 -5.39 -4.18 13.48
C LEU A 151 -5.52 -2.83 12.78
N ILE A 152 -5.11 -2.76 11.53
CA ILE A 152 -5.23 -1.58 10.68
C ILE A 152 -6.44 -1.74 9.76
N THR A 153 -7.33 -0.76 9.73
CA THR A 153 -8.44 -0.73 8.75
C THR A 153 -8.17 0.36 7.72
N VAL A 154 -8.12 -0.03 6.45
CA VAL A 154 -7.77 0.84 5.33
C VAL A 154 -9.00 1.04 4.44
N ALA A 155 -9.72 2.13 4.70
CA ALA A 155 -10.98 2.46 4.02
C ALA A 155 -10.95 3.77 3.21
N THR A 156 -9.84 4.51 3.28
CA THR A 156 -9.66 5.80 2.60
C THR A 156 -8.29 5.87 1.93
N PRO A 157 -8.11 6.73 0.90
CA PRO A 157 -6.80 6.97 0.30
C PRO A 157 -5.72 7.33 1.32
N THR A 158 -6.05 8.21 2.27
CA THR A 158 -5.12 8.61 3.34
C THR A 158 -4.75 7.44 4.25
N ALA A 159 -5.71 6.59 4.61
CA ALA A 159 -5.43 5.40 5.41
C ALA A 159 -4.52 4.42 4.65
N MET A 160 -4.66 4.32 3.32
CA MET A 160 -3.79 3.49 2.48
C MET A 160 -2.36 4.02 2.48
N ASP A 161 -2.17 5.33 2.24
CA ASP A 161 -0.85 5.94 2.27
C ASP A 161 -0.16 5.76 3.63
N ASN A 162 -0.91 5.90 4.73
CA ASN A 162 -0.40 5.66 6.08
C ASN A 162 -0.04 4.19 6.32
N PHE A 163 -0.91 3.27 5.95
CA PHE A 163 -0.65 1.85 6.05
C PHE A 163 0.63 1.47 5.29
N LEU A 164 0.74 1.91 4.04
CA LEU A 164 1.90 1.61 3.21
C LEU A 164 3.18 2.17 3.81
N ARG A 165 3.19 3.44 4.25
CA ARG A 165 4.40 4.08 4.80
C ARG A 165 4.81 3.52 6.16
N THR A 166 3.87 3.48 7.11
CA THR A 166 4.15 3.20 8.52
C THR A 166 4.28 1.71 8.81
N TYR A 167 3.49 0.88 8.12
CA TYR A 167 3.42 -0.54 8.42
C TYR A 167 4.11 -1.36 7.32
N PHE A 168 3.69 -1.22 6.07
CA PHE A 168 4.15 -2.13 5.01
C PHE A 168 5.61 -1.89 4.58
N ILE A 169 5.93 -0.68 4.12
CA ILE A 169 7.25 -0.32 3.59
C ILE A 169 8.29 -0.28 4.72
N GLN A 170 7.92 0.28 5.87
CA GLN A 170 8.82 0.38 7.02
C GLN A 170 9.16 -1.00 7.61
N SER A 171 8.19 -1.92 7.73
CA SER A 171 8.46 -3.24 8.31
C SER A 171 9.13 -4.21 7.35
N LYS A 172 9.10 -3.94 6.03
CA LYS A 172 9.67 -4.80 4.97
C LYS A 172 9.34 -6.29 5.19
N PRO A 173 8.04 -6.67 5.18
CA PRO A 173 7.65 -8.03 5.55
C PRO A 173 8.23 -9.05 4.57
N GLU A 174 8.89 -10.07 5.10
CA GLU A 174 9.36 -11.22 4.31
C GLU A 174 8.25 -12.25 4.06
N ILE A 175 7.26 -12.29 4.96
CA ILE A 175 6.13 -13.21 4.93
C ILE A 175 4.84 -12.44 5.14
N LEU A 176 3.85 -12.70 4.29
CA LEU A 176 2.55 -12.05 4.31
C LEU A 176 1.43 -13.08 4.21
N GLY A 177 0.58 -13.17 5.23
CA GLY A 177 -0.67 -13.91 5.17
C GLY A 177 -1.70 -13.13 4.38
N ILE A 178 -2.41 -13.78 3.46
CA ILE A 178 -3.42 -13.15 2.61
C ILE A 178 -4.69 -13.99 2.63
N ASP A 179 -5.81 -13.29 2.69
CA ASP A 179 -7.14 -13.82 2.46
C ASP A 179 -8.01 -12.78 1.74
N VAL A 180 -9.19 -13.17 1.25
CA VAL A 180 -10.18 -12.24 0.69
C VAL A 180 -11.60 -12.61 1.08
N GLU A 181 -12.47 -11.60 1.22
CA GLU A 181 -13.91 -11.82 1.29
C GLU A 181 -14.61 -11.18 0.10
N SER A 182 -15.68 -11.82 -0.37
CA SER A 182 -16.36 -11.44 -1.62
C SER A 182 -17.85 -11.22 -1.44
N ILE A 183 -18.44 -10.48 -2.39
CA ILE A 183 -19.89 -10.33 -2.51
C ILE A 183 -20.42 -11.56 -3.28
N PRO A 184 -21.26 -12.42 -2.67
CA PRO A 184 -21.63 -13.71 -3.26
C PRO A 184 -22.21 -13.63 -4.68
N ASN A 185 -23.04 -12.62 -4.96
CA ASN A 185 -23.80 -12.54 -6.21
C ASN A 185 -22.97 -12.06 -7.42
N ASN A 186 -21.91 -11.28 -7.18
CA ASN A 186 -21.11 -10.67 -8.24
C ASN A 186 -19.66 -11.18 -8.28
N SER A 187 -19.27 -12.06 -7.34
CA SER A 187 -17.90 -12.58 -7.19
C SER A 187 -16.84 -11.48 -7.19
N GLN A 188 -17.20 -10.31 -6.68
CA GLN A 188 -16.33 -9.15 -6.53
C GLN A 188 -15.70 -9.19 -5.15
N VAL A 189 -14.40 -8.97 -5.05
CA VAL A 189 -13.69 -8.82 -3.79
C VAL A 189 -14.23 -7.60 -3.06
N SER A 190 -14.69 -7.80 -1.82
CA SER A 190 -15.16 -6.74 -0.94
C SER A 190 -14.04 -6.19 -0.07
N ILE A 191 -13.24 -7.09 0.50
CA ILE A 191 -12.09 -6.76 1.32
C ILE A 191 -10.93 -7.73 1.06
N ILE A 192 -9.71 -7.24 1.26
CA ILE A 192 -8.48 -8.02 1.23
C ILE A 192 -7.88 -7.95 2.64
N GLN A 193 -7.51 -9.09 3.21
CA GLN A 193 -6.83 -9.12 4.49
C GLN A 193 -5.36 -9.45 4.31
N LEU A 194 -4.50 -8.72 5.04
CA LEU A 194 -3.07 -8.92 5.06
C LEU A 194 -2.61 -9.13 6.49
N ALA A 195 -1.69 -10.04 6.74
CA ALA A 195 -1.14 -10.27 8.07
C ALA A 195 0.37 -10.50 8.04
N THR A 196 1.04 -10.05 9.09
CA THR A 196 2.41 -10.40 9.42
C THR A 196 2.44 -10.97 10.84
N LYS A 197 3.65 -11.23 11.35
CA LYS A 197 3.82 -11.61 12.75
C LYS A 197 3.44 -10.47 13.72
N ASP A 198 3.42 -9.20 13.29
CA ASP A 198 3.29 -8.03 14.16
C ASP A 198 1.98 -7.24 13.97
N TRP A 199 1.42 -7.28 12.76
CA TRP A 199 0.22 -6.51 12.41
C TRP A 199 -0.69 -7.30 11.47
N CYS A 200 -1.97 -6.94 11.47
CA CYS A 200 -2.95 -7.37 10.50
C CYS A 200 -3.70 -6.15 9.95
N CYS A 201 -4.15 -6.26 8.71
CA CYS A 201 -4.75 -5.17 7.97
C CYS A 201 -5.97 -5.67 7.21
N ILE A 202 -7.03 -4.86 7.19
CA ILE A 202 -8.19 -5.03 6.31
C ILE A 202 -8.18 -3.88 5.32
N ILE A 203 -8.07 -4.19 4.03
CA ILE A 203 -8.18 -3.24 2.93
C ILE A 203 -9.61 -3.30 2.39
N ASP A 204 -10.33 -2.19 2.48
CA ASP A 204 -11.71 -2.07 2.03
C ASP A 204 -11.78 -1.73 0.53
N VAL A 205 -11.89 -2.76 -0.29
CA VAL A 205 -11.89 -2.63 -1.75
C VAL A 205 -13.08 -1.81 -2.23
N LEU A 206 -14.26 -1.98 -1.64
CA LEU A 206 -15.48 -1.29 -2.08
C LEU A 206 -15.40 0.22 -1.84
N LEU A 207 -14.84 0.65 -0.71
CA LEU A 207 -14.67 2.07 -0.41
C LEU A 207 -13.52 2.68 -1.22
N LEU A 208 -12.38 2.00 -1.31
CA LEU A 208 -11.21 2.51 -2.03
C LEU A 208 -11.41 2.57 -3.55
N SER A 209 -12.15 1.65 -4.15
CA SER A 209 -12.40 1.65 -5.60
C SER A 209 -13.21 2.86 -6.09
N LYS A 210 -13.83 3.63 -5.18
CA LYS A 210 -14.45 4.93 -5.51
C LYS A 210 -13.43 6.04 -5.78
N HIS A 211 -12.19 5.84 -5.35
CA HIS A 211 -11.12 6.83 -5.38
C HIS A 211 -9.88 6.35 -6.15
N PHE A 212 -9.67 5.03 -6.24
CA PHE A 212 -8.46 4.44 -6.78
C PHE A 212 -8.67 4.09 -8.25
N SER A 213 -7.72 4.49 -9.08
CA SER A 213 -7.64 4.06 -10.47
C SER A 213 -7.02 2.66 -10.57
N ASN A 214 -7.12 2.04 -11.74
CA ASN A 214 -6.39 0.79 -12.04
C ASN A 214 -4.88 0.94 -11.78
N LYS A 215 -4.31 2.11 -12.09
CA LYS A 215 -2.88 2.39 -11.85
C LYS A 215 -2.53 2.40 -10.37
N ASP A 216 -3.44 2.85 -9.51
CA ASP A 216 -3.22 2.87 -8.06
C ASP A 216 -3.25 1.44 -7.51
N TRP A 217 -4.22 0.63 -7.94
CA TRP A 217 -4.28 -0.79 -7.59
C TRP A 217 -3.07 -1.58 -8.10
N THR A 218 -2.63 -1.36 -9.35
CA THR A 218 -1.42 -1.98 -9.88
C THR A 218 -0.22 -1.76 -8.97
N LYS A 219 0.02 -0.53 -8.51
CA LYS A 219 1.14 -0.22 -7.60
C LYS A 219 1.04 -0.95 -6.26
N ILE A 220 -0.17 -1.05 -5.70
CA ILE A 220 -0.39 -1.76 -4.44
C ILE A 220 -0.09 -3.24 -4.61
N PHE A 221 -0.59 -3.84 -5.69
CA PHE A 221 -0.33 -5.25 -5.99
C PHE A 221 1.14 -5.50 -6.31
N GLU A 222 1.84 -4.60 -7.00
CA GLU A 222 3.30 -4.68 -7.19
C GLU A 222 4.06 -4.72 -5.86
N LEU A 223 3.61 -3.96 -4.84
CA LEU A 223 4.19 -4.01 -3.51
C LEU A 223 3.87 -5.33 -2.78
N ILE A 224 2.61 -5.77 -2.83
CA ILE A 224 2.17 -7.02 -2.17
C ILE A 224 2.85 -8.25 -2.79
N PHE A 225 3.04 -8.24 -4.11
CA PHE A 225 3.62 -9.34 -4.89
C PHE A 225 5.11 -9.13 -5.19
N HIS A 226 5.77 -8.26 -4.42
CA HIS A 226 7.19 -8.05 -4.57
C HIS A 226 7.96 -9.37 -4.34
N PRO A 227 9.00 -9.70 -5.12
CA PRO A 227 9.68 -11.00 -5.07
C PRO A 227 10.30 -11.36 -3.71
N SER A 228 10.61 -10.35 -2.89
CA SER A 228 11.15 -10.54 -1.54
C SER A 228 10.12 -10.99 -0.51
N ILE A 229 8.83 -11.06 -0.89
CA ILE A 229 7.73 -11.38 0.01
C ILE A 229 7.17 -12.75 -0.36
N ILE A 230 7.18 -13.66 0.60
CA ILE A 230 6.48 -14.95 0.53
C ILE A 230 5.04 -14.72 0.99
N ARG A 231 4.09 -14.90 0.09
CA ARG A 231 2.66 -14.80 0.42
C ARG A 231 2.11 -16.16 0.74
N ILE A 232 1.23 -16.24 1.74
CA ILE A 232 0.64 -17.48 2.23
C ILE A 232 -0.87 -17.29 2.29
N GLY A 233 -1.62 -18.23 1.72
CA GLY A 233 -3.07 -18.30 1.89
C GLY A 233 -3.55 -19.75 1.91
N PHE A 234 -4.85 -19.97 2.16
CA PHE A 234 -5.38 -21.32 2.29
C PHE A 234 -5.75 -21.94 0.94
N ASP A 235 -6.74 -21.40 0.23
CA ASP A 235 -7.15 -21.84 -1.10
C ASP A 235 -6.73 -20.81 -2.16
N PHE A 236 -5.44 -20.52 -2.14
CA PHE A 236 -4.81 -19.42 -2.88
C PHE A 236 -5.26 -19.27 -4.34
N PRO A 237 -5.43 -20.36 -5.13
CA PRO A 237 -5.95 -20.24 -6.50
C PRO A 237 -7.37 -19.66 -6.59
N SER A 238 -8.25 -19.99 -5.64
CA SER A 238 -9.61 -19.47 -5.56
C SER A 238 -9.60 -17.97 -5.22
N ASP A 239 -8.79 -17.58 -4.25
CA ASP A 239 -8.63 -16.17 -3.86
C ASP A 239 -8.04 -15.36 -5.01
N TYR A 240 -7.05 -15.92 -5.70
CA TYR A 240 -6.43 -15.31 -6.87
C TYR A 240 -7.40 -15.13 -8.03
N PHE A 241 -8.29 -16.10 -8.25
CA PHE A 241 -9.34 -15.96 -9.26
C PHE A 241 -10.28 -14.81 -8.93
N LEU A 242 -10.70 -14.65 -7.67
CA LEU A 242 -11.55 -13.53 -7.24
C LEU A 242 -10.84 -12.17 -7.39
N ILE A 243 -9.57 -12.09 -7.00
CA ILE A 243 -8.74 -10.89 -7.18
C ILE A 243 -8.60 -10.57 -8.66
N GLY A 244 -8.25 -11.55 -9.50
CA GLY A 244 -8.10 -11.38 -10.95
C GLY A 244 -9.40 -10.99 -11.65
N ASN A 245 -10.55 -11.48 -11.17
CA ASN A 245 -11.86 -11.07 -11.69
C ASN A 245 -12.20 -9.63 -11.30
N THR A 246 -11.83 -9.21 -10.09
CA THR A 246 -12.07 -7.84 -9.60
C THR A 246 -11.09 -6.82 -10.20
N PHE A 247 -9.84 -7.24 -10.41
CA PHE A 247 -8.73 -6.40 -10.86
C PHE A 247 -8.05 -7.06 -12.07
N SER A 248 -8.77 -7.22 -13.19
CA SER A 248 -8.27 -7.95 -14.38
C SER A 248 -6.93 -7.44 -14.92
N HIS A 249 -6.63 -6.16 -14.72
CA HIS A 249 -5.36 -5.53 -15.09
C HIS A 249 -4.15 -6.00 -14.25
N VAL A 250 -4.35 -6.66 -13.10
CA VAL A 250 -3.26 -7.23 -12.28
C VAL A 250 -3.08 -8.73 -12.46
N SER A 251 -3.99 -9.41 -13.17
CA SER A 251 -3.89 -10.85 -13.46
C SER A 251 -2.53 -11.27 -14.05
N PRO A 252 -1.87 -10.50 -14.96
CA PRO A 252 -0.54 -10.86 -15.46
C PRO A 252 0.52 -10.95 -14.35
N LEU A 253 0.47 -10.06 -13.36
CA LEU A 253 1.37 -10.09 -12.20
C LEU A 253 1.17 -11.39 -11.38
N MET A 254 -0.09 -11.79 -11.19
CA MET A 254 -0.47 -12.97 -10.41
C MET A 254 -0.19 -14.31 -11.12
N GLN A 255 -0.12 -14.28 -12.46
CA GLN A 255 0.25 -15.42 -13.30
C GLN A 255 1.76 -15.58 -13.44
N SER A 256 2.54 -14.52 -13.21
CA SER A 256 4.00 -14.53 -13.29
C SER A 256 4.65 -15.36 -12.17
N GLU A 257 5.96 -15.58 -12.26
CA GLU A 257 6.77 -16.17 -11.17
C GLU A 257 6.67 -15.36 -9.87
N ASN A 258 6.66 -14.03 -9.99
CA ASN A 258 6.43 -13.14 -8.84
C ASN A 258 5.04 -13.33 -8.26
N GLY A 259 4.09 -13.87 -9.03
CA GLY A 259 2.73 -14.25 -8.66
C GLY A 259 2.65 -15.42 -7.67
N LYS A 260 3.68 -16.27 -7.60
CA LYS A 260 3.64 -17.49 -6.79
C LYS A 260 3.56 -17.21 -5.29
N GLY A 261 2.67 -17.91 -4.61
CA GLY A 261 2.63 -17.95 -3.14
C GLY A 261 2.34 -19.35 -2.62
N LEU A 262 2.55 -19.54 -1.32
CA LEU A 262 2.40 -20.81 -0.64
C LEU A 262 0.92 -21.08 -0.36
N CYS A 263 0.37 -22.11 -0.99
CA CYS A 263 -1.01 -22.54 -0.79
C CYS A 263 -1.08 -23.65 0.27
N LEU A 264 -1.63 -23.33 1.45
CA LEU A 264 -1.70 -24.30 2.54
C LEU A 264 -2.59 -25.49 2.20
N LYS A 265 -3.67 -25.32 1.45
CA LYS A 265 -4.50 -26.45 1.00
C LYS A 265 -3.67 -27.47 0.21
N LYS A 266 -2.83 -27.02 -0.72
CA LYS A 266 -1.89 -27.90 -1.44
C LYS A 266 -0.83 -28.50 -0.51
N LEU A 267 -0.30 -27.71 0.43
CA LEU A 267 0.67 -28.22 1.41
C LEU A 267 0.07 -29.36 2.24
N PHE A 268 -1.17 -29.21 2.72
CA PHE A 268 -1.88 -30.27 3.42
C PHE A 268 -2.13 -31.49 2.54
N ASP A 269 -2.53 -31.30 1.29
CA ASP A 269 -2.69 -32.41 0.34
C ASP A 269 -1.37 -33.20 0.19
N SER A 270 -0.24 -32.51 0.05
CA SER A 270 1.10 -33.12 -0.02
C SER A 270 1.48 -33.84 1.27
N ILE A 271 1.19 -33.24 2.44
CA ILE A 271 1.44 -33.86 3.75
C ILE A 271 0.61 -35.13 3.93
N VAL A 272 -0.67 -35.10 3.61
CA VAL A 272 -1.58 -36.25 3.77
C VAL A 272 -1.17 -37.40 2.85
N LYS A 273 -0.70 -37.11 1.64
CA LYS A 273 -0.22 -38.11 0.66
C LYS A 273 1.16 -38.68 0.99
N ASN A 274 1.96 -38.01 1.82
CA ASN A 274 3.28 -38.47 2.22
C ASN A 274 3.25 -39.06 3.65
N PRO A 275 3.38 -40.39 3.84
CA PRO A 275 3.27 -41.01 5.16
C PRO A 275 4.26 -40.48 6.21
N LYS A 276 5.49 -40.14 5.81
CA LYS A 276 6.50 -39.57 6.71
C LYS A 276 6.12 -38.16 7.16
N ALA A 277 5.67 -37.33 6.23
CA ALA A 277 5.20 -35.97 6.52
C ALA A 277 3.92 -35.99 7.38
N LYS A 278 2.97 -36.86 7.06
CA LYS A 278 1.75 -37.08 7.85
C LYS A 278 2.08 -37.49 9.28
N ASN A 279 3.02 -38.42 9.48
CA ASN A 279 3.45 -38.80 10.82
C ASN A 279 4.16 -37.66 11.56
N ALA A 280 4.99 -36.88 10.86
CA ALA A 280 5.69 -35.74 11.43
C ALA A 280 4.75 -34.62 11.92
N VAL A 281 3.72 -34.29 11.13
CA VAL A 281 2.85 -33.12 11.34
C VAL A 281 1.55 -33.48 12.05
N LEU A 282 0.92 -34.59 11.65
CA LEU A 282 -0.40 -35.01 12.15
C LEU A 282 -0.32 -36.13 13.19
N HIS A 283 0.88 -36.63 13.50
CA HIS A 283 1.10 -37.78 14.39
C HIS A 283 0.26 -39.00 13.98
N GLY A 284 0.17 -39.25 12.66
CA GLY A 284 -0.58 -40.37 12.09
C GLY A 284 -2.10 -40.21 12.13
N ARG A 285 -2.64 -39.13 12.71
CA ARG A 285 -4.09 -38.90 12.80
C ARG A 285 -4.73 -38.75 11.41
N PRO A 286 -5.95 -39.27 11.21
CA PRO A 286 -6.71 -39.02 10.00
C PRO A 286 -7.07 -37.53 9.93
N PHE A 287 -7.09 -36.99 8.70
CA PHE A 287 -7.51 -35.63 8.43
C PHE A 287 -8.80 -35.68 7.61
N PRO A 288 -9.94 -35.19 8.12
CA PRO A 288 -11.24 -35.49 7.55
C PRO A 288 -11.43 -34.85 6.17
N SER A 289 -11.29 -33.53 6.09
CA SER A 289 -11.35 -32.78 4.84
C SER A 289 -10.46 -31.55 4.89
N VAL A 290 -9.87 -31.18 3.75
CA VAL A 290 -8.93 -30.06 3.67
C VAL A 290 -9.68 -28.73 3.66
N SER A 291 -9.82 -28.15 4.85
CA SER A 291 -10.37 -26.81 5.10
C SER A 291 -9.53 -26.06 6.13
N LEU A 292 -9.56 -24.73 6.11
CA LEU A 292 -8.78 -23.91 7.03
C LEU A 292 -9.14 -24.18 8.49
N SER A 293 -10.43 -24.35 8.78
CA SER A 293 -10.93 -24.70 10.11
C SER A 293 -10.42 -26.05 10.59
N ASN A 294 -10.42 -27.08 9.74
CA ASN A 294 -9.89 -28.40 10.12
C ASN A 294 -8.38 -28.35 10.30
N ALA A 295 -7.67 -27.61 9.44
CA ALA A 295 -6.24 -27.39 9.54
C ALA A 295 -5.86 -26.69 10.85
N SER A 296 -6.56 -25.60 11.20
CA SER A 296 -6.39 -24.90 12.48
C SER A 296 -6.60 -25.86 13.66
N LYS A 297 -7.67 -26.66 13.63
CA LYS A 297 -7.95 -27.60 14.72
C LYS A 297 -6.89 -28.69 14.84
N ALA A 298 -6.47 -29.28 13.73
CA ALA A 298 -5.53 -30.40 13.72
C ALA A 298 -4.09 -29.98 14.04
N ILE A 299 -3.67 -28.78 13.61
CA ILE A 299 -2.29 -28.29 13.76
C ILE A 299 -2.12 -27.41 14.99
N LEU A 300 -3.05 -26.49 15.24
CA LEU A 300 -2.95 -25.50 16.32
C LEU A 300 -3.84 -25.86 17.53
N GLY A 301 -4.78 -26.79 17.39
CA GLY A 301 -5.73 -27.14 18.46
C GLY A 301 -6.93 -26.20 18.60
N PHE A 302 -7.00 -25.14 17.80
CA PHE A 302 -8.04 -24.12 17.90
C PHE A 302 -9.13 -24.27 16.84
N ASP A 303 -10.38 -24.09 17.26
CA ASP A 303 -11.52 -23.99 16.36
C ASP A 303 -11.62 -22.58 15.73
N LEU A 304 -11.95 -22.55 14.45
CA LEU A 304 -12.29 -21.31 13.76
C LEU A 304 -13.82 -21.17 13.74
N ASP A 305 -14.29 -20.01 14.20
CA ASP A 305 -15.70 -19.66 14.08
C ASP A 305 -16.00 -19.44 12.59
N LYS A 306 -17.06 -20.05 12.06
CA LYS A 306 -17.50 -19.94 10.67
C LYS A 306 -18.69 -19.01 10.48
N ASN A 307 -19.21 -18.42 11.56
CA ASN A 307 -20.46 -17.66 11.54
C ASN A 307 -20.44 -16.46 10.59
N MET A 308 -19.27 -15.85 10.35
CA MET A 308 -19.15 -14.69 9.46
C MET A 308 -18.79 -15.03 8.01
N GLN A 309 -18.52 -16.30 7.69
CA GLN A 309 -18.13 -16.74 6.35
C GLN A 309 -19.16 -16.36 5.27
N ARG A 310 -20.45 -16.31 5.64
CA ARG A 310 -21.56 -15.93 4.76
C ARG A 310 -22.22 -14.61 5.19
N SER A 311 -21.49 -13.76 5.92
CA SER A 311 -22.02 -12.46 6.32
C SER A 311 -22.21 -11.54 5.12
N ASP A 312 -22.99 -10.46 5.30
CA ASP A 312 -23.09 -9.42 4.28
C ASP A 312 -21.78 -8.62 4.21
N TRP A 313 -20.86 -9.10 3.37
CA TRP A 313 -19.58 -8.44 3.12
C TRP A 313 -19.73 -7.16 2.31
N ALA A 314 -20.90 -6.82 1.76
CA ALA A 314 -21.15 -5.53 1.12
C ALA A 314 -21.54 -4.43 2.14
N GLN A 315 -22.01 -4.83 3.33
CA GLN A 315 -22.40 -3.91 4.41
C GLN A 315 -21.25 -2.96 4.79
N ARG A 316 -21.56 -1.67 4.93
CA ARG A 316 -20.66 -0.68 5.53
C ARG A 316 -21.38 0.18 6.59
N PRO A 317 -20.73 0.49 7.74
CA PRO A 317 -19.41 0.03 8.14
C PRO A 317 -19.38 -1.49 8.44
N LEU A 318 -18.20 -2.11 8.28
CA LEU A 318 -17.99 -3.49 8.74
C LEU A 318 -18.19 -3.57 10.25
N THR A 319 -18.86 -4.62 10.70
CA THR A 319 -19.02 -4.87 12.14
C THR A 319 -17.70 -5.33 12.76
N ASN A 320 -17.54 -5.15 14.08
CA ASN A 320 -16.37 -5.67 14.78
C ASN A 320 -16.23 -7.20 14.63
N LYS A 321 -17.34 -7.94 14.58
CA LYS A 321 -17.31 -9.40 14.36
C LYS A 321 -16.74 -9.76 12.98
N GLN A 322 -17.16 -9.05 11.94
CA GLN A 322 -16.61 -9.20 10.59
C GLN A 322 -15.11 -8.87 10.55
N LYS A 323 -14.70 -7.75 11.15
CA LYS A 323 -13.29 -7.36 11.22
C LYS A 323 -12.42 -8.44 11.88
N ILE A 324 -12.84 -8.92 13.06
CA ILE A 324 -12.11 -9.94 13.81
C ILE A 324 -12.04 -11.27 13.06
N TYR A 325 -13.15 -11.70 12.46
CA TYR A 325 -13.16 -12.90 11.62
C TYR A 325 -12.17 -12.79 10.47
N ALA A 326 -12.27 -11.69 9.70
CA ALA A 326 -11.48 -11.48 8.50
C ALA A 326 -9.97 -11.52 8.78
N VAL A 327 -9.50 -10.81 9.81
CA VAL A 327 -8.06 -10.83 10.14
C VAL A 327 -7.60 -12.15 10.75
N LYS A 328 -8.50 -12.89 11.40
CA LYS A 328 -8.17 -14.21 11.93
C LYS A 328 -7.80 -15.16 10.80
N ASP A 329 -8.49 -15.12 9.66
CA ASP A 329 -8.22 -15.99 8.51
C ASP A 329 -6.87 -15.68 7.84
N ALA A 330 -6.46 -14.42 7.74
CA ALA A 330 -5.10 -14.06 7.28
C ALA A 330 -3.99 -14.35 8.32
N VAL A 331 -4.28 -14.27 9.62
CA VAL A 331 -3.28 -14.56 10.66
C VAL A 331 -3.07 -16.08 10.84
N VAL A 332 -4.15 -16.87 10.83
CA VAL A 332 -4.06 -18.31 11.13
C VAL A 332 -3.22 -19.07 10.11
N VAL A 333 -3.20 -18.65 8.84
CA VAL A 333 -2.35 -19.27 7.82
C VAL A 333 -0.86 -19.13 8.14
N LEU A 334 -0.43 -18.02 8.75
CA LEU A 334 0.95 -17.82 9.20
C LEU A 334 1.31 -18.81 10.32
N LEU A 335 0.43 -18.93 11.31
CA LEU A 335 0.63 -19.80 12.47
C LEU A 335 0.65 -21.28 12.08
N ILE A 336 -0.25 -21.69 11.18
CA ILE A 336 -0.27 -23.05 10.63
C ILE A 336 1.04 -23.34 9.91
N LYS A 337 1.48 -22.44 9.02
CA LYS A 337 2.73 -22.61 8.27
C LYS A 337 3.93 -22.77 9.20
N GLU A 338 4.07 -21.89 10.18
CA GLU A 338 5.17 -21.94 11.15
C GLU A 338 5.18 -23.28 11.91
N LYS A 339 4.01 -23.73 12.39
CA LYS A 339 3.88 -24.99 13.11
C LYS A 339 4.24 -26.20 12.23
N ILE A 340 3.72 -26.25 11.00
CA ILE A 340 4.04 -27.32 10.04
C ILE A 340 5.54 -27.36 9.75
N GLU A 341 6.18 -26.22 9.47
CA GLU A 341 7.61 -26.18 9.19
C GLU A 341 8.44 -26.64 10.36
N ASN A 342 8.10 -26.22 11.58
CA ASN A 342 8.80 -26.63 12.79
C ASN A 342 8.67 -28.15 13.00
N ASP A 343 7.49 -28.72 12.81
CA ASP A 343 7.25 -30.15 12.95
C ASP A 343 7.96 -30.96 11.85
N LEU A 344 7.94 -30.50 10.60
CA LEU A 344 8.70 -31.14 9.51
C LEU A 344 10.21 -31.08 9.75
N LYS A 345 10.76 -29.91 10.11
CA LYS A 345 12.19 -29.74 10.37
C LYS A 345 12.65 -30.62 11.54
N LYS A 346 11.88 -30.66 12.62
CA LYS A 346 12.20 -31.44 13.81
C LYS A 346 12.23 -32.94 13.52
N ASN A 347 11.29 -33.44 12.72
CA ASN A 347 11.10 -34.89 12.53
C ASN A 347 11.77 -35.46 11.26
N LEU A 348 11.94 -34.65 10.21
CA LEU A 348 12.46 -35.09 8.90
C LEU A 348 13.75 -34.36 8.47
N GLY A 349 14.18 -33.35 9.23
CA GLY A 349 15.33 -32.51 8.89
C GLY A 349 14.99 -31.36 7.92
N PRO A 350 15.87 -30.34 7.84
CA PRO A 350 15.61 -29.10 7.12
C PRO A 350 15.44 -29.30 5.60
N THR A 351 16.23 -30.18 4.98
CA THR A 351 16.19 -30.42 3.53
C THR A 351 14.85 -31.02 3.10
N GLN A 352 14.37 -32.04 3.82
CA GLN A 352 13.11 -32.69 3.48
C GLN A 352 11.91 -31.78 3.74
N ALA A 353 11.97 -30.98 4.82
CA ALA A 353 10.96 -29.98 5.11
C ALA A 353 10.86 -28.95 3.98
N LEU A 354 12.00 -28.48 3.46
CA LEU A 354 12.04 -27.51 2.37
C LEU A 354 11.40 -28.06 1.09
N ILE A 355 11.73 -29.28 0.68
CA ILE A 355 11.15 -29.92 -0.51
C ILE A 355 9.62 -29.98 -0.42
N ILE A 356 9.10 -30.45 0.72
CA ILE A 356 7.64 -30.59 0.94
C ILE A 356 6.94 -29.22 0.85
N VAL A 357 7.55 -28.17 1.41
CA VAL A 357 6.98 -26.82 1.39
C VAL A 357 7.06 -26.19 -0.01
N GLN A 358 8.16 -26.40 -0.74
CA GLN A 358 8.35 -25.84 -2.08
C GLN A 358 7.30 -26.35 -3.08
N ASP A 359 6.90 -27.61 -2.99
CA ASP A 359 5.87 -28.21 -3.87
C ASP A 359 4.48 -27.57 -3.71
N ALA A 360 4.26 -26.82 -2.64
CA ALA A 360 2.99 -26.16 -2.34
C ALA A 360 2.89 -24.72 -2.86
N PHE A 361 3.91 -24.20 -3.54
CA PHE A 361 3.84 -22.89 -4.18
C PHE A 361 3.00 -22.94 -5.46
N VAL A 362 2.12 -21.95 -5.63
CA VAL A 362 1.17 -21.87 -6.74
C VAL A 362 1.04 -20.44 -7.25
N SER A 363 0.81 -20.28 -8.55
CA SER A 363 0.40 -19.03 -9.17
C SER A 363 -1.07 -19.11 -9.61
N MET A 364 -1.60 -17.97 -10.07
CA MET A 364 -2.90 -17.94 -10.75
C MET A 364 -2.79 -18.74 -12.05
N LYS A 365 -3.74 -19.65 -12.31
CA LYS A 365 -3.88 -20.30 -13.62
C LYS A 365 -4.58 -19.35 -14.60
N ALA A 366 -4.21 -19.40 -15.88
CA ALA A 366 -4.93 -18.64 -16.90
C ALA A 366 -6.37 -19.15 -17.06
N GLU A 367 -7.31 -18.28 -17.47
CA GLU A 367 -8.75 -18.61 -17.59
C GLU A 367 -9.04 -19.84 -18.47
N LYS A 368 -8.21 -20.08 -19.50
CA LYS A 368 -8.31 -21.27 -20.36
C LYS A 368 -8.06 -22.57 -19.59
N ASP A 369 -7.08 -22.59 -18.69
CA ASP A 369 -6.72 -23.76 -17.89
C ASP A 369 -7.75 -24.04 -16.79
N ALA A 370 -8.31 -22.98 -16.19
CA ALA A 370 -9.39 -23.10 -15.21
C ALA A 370 -10.68 -23.65 -15.83
N SER A 371 -10.98 -23.25 -17.08
CA SER A 371 -12.14 -23.74 -17.84
C SER A 371 -11.99 -25.22 -18.22
N ILE A 372 -10.79 -25.65 -18.63
CA ILE A 372 -10.48 -27.06 -18.93
C ILE A 372 -10.55 -27.92 -17.66
N GLU A 373 -10.08 -27.42 -16.52
CA GLU A 373 -10.15 -28.13 -15.23
C GLU A 373 -11.60 -28.24 -14.70
N LYS A 374 -12.44 -27.24 -14.98
CA LYS A 374 -13.88 -27.26 -14.69
C LYS A 374 -14.62 -28.24 -15.60
N LEU A 375 -14.29 -28.30 -16.89
CA LEU A 375 -14.84 -29.27 -17.84
C LEU A 375 -14.42 -30.69 -17.50
N THR A 376 -13.14 -30.94 -17.21
CA THR A 376 -12.64 -32.27 -16.82
C THR A 376 -13.23 -32.75 -15.48
N LYS A 377 -13.50 -31.85 -14.52
CA LYS A 377 -14.27 -32.20 -13.30
C LYS A 377 -15.76 -32.45 -13.55
N THR A 378 -16.34 -31.85 -14.60
CA THR A 378 -17.77 -32.05 -14.95
C THR A 378 -17.97 -33.33 -15.78
N PHE A 379 -16.98 -33.73 -16.57
CA PHE A 379 -17.04 -34.89 -17.47
C PHE A 379 -16.22 -36.11 -17.01
N GLY A 380 -15.47 -36.03 -15.91
CA GLY A 380 -14.63 -37.11 -15.36
C GLY A 380 -15.38 -38.29 -14.75
N GLY A 381 -16.64 -38.52 -15.13
CA GLY A 381 -17.46 -39.67 -14.73
C GLY A 381 -17.97 -40.52 -15.90
N VAL A 382 -17.58 -40.22 -17.14
CA VAL A 382 -17.93 -41.06 -18.30
C VAL A 382 -16.65 -41.45 -19.02
N SER A 383 -16.19 -42.68 -18.76
CA SER A 383 -15.19 -43.34 -19.59
C SER A 383 -15.77 -43.52 -21.00
N ILE A 384 -14.99 -43.16 -22.02
CA ILE A 384 -15.18 -43.68 -23.38
C ILE A 384 -14.47 -45.03 -23.46
#